data_AF-A0A451FS94-F1
#
_entry.id   AF-A0A451FS94-F1
#
_cell.length_a   1.000
_cell.length_b   1.000
_cell.length_c   1.000
_cell.angle_alpha   90.00
_cell.angle_beta   90.00
_cell.angle_gamma   90.00
#
_symmetry.space_group_name_H-M   'P 1'
#
loop_
_entity.id
_entity.type
_entity.pdbx_description
1 polymer ?
#
loop_
_entity_poly.entity_id
_entity_poly.type
_entity_poly.pdbx_seq_one_letter_code
_entity_poly.pdbx_strand_id
1 'polypeptide(L)'
;MDLTLQILLAVVALICLLGGLNLLLKGAHYFLPKDIPIQRVMDDLFRFLSGIYFGMGFLLAWVVFNFHKTGDIIYFLGIVVAFSGLGRWYSRIKVGPAGKYFDFIMTLEILLGIIIILLQYLR
;
A
#
# COMPACT_ATOMS: atom_id res chain seq x y z
N MET A 1 22.57 -4.13 5.56
CA MET A 1 21.39 -3.92 4.69
C MET A 1 20.11 -4.42 5.33
N ASP A 2 20.19 -5.50 6.11
CA ASP A 2 19.08 -6.06 6.89
C ASP A 2 18.31 -5.04 7.72
N LEU A 3 19.01 -4.21 8.53
CA LEU A 3 18.34 -3.20 9.35
C LEU A 3 17.55 -2.19 8.49
N THR A 4 18.12 -1.75 7.37
CA THR A 4 17.44 -0.83 6.45
C THR A 4 16.18 -1.45 5.88
N LEU A 5 16.26 -2.70 5.40
CA LEU A 5 15.10 -3.43 4.90
C LEU A 5 14.03 -3.64 5.98
N GLN A 6 14.42 -4.01 7.20
CA GLN A 6 13.50 -4.15 8.32
C GLN A 6 12.79 -2.83 8.63
N ILE A 7 13.51 -1.70 8.66
CA ILE A 7 12.92 -0.38 8.89
C ILE A 7 11.93 -0.04 7.78
N LEU A 8 12.30 -0.22 6.50
CA LEU A 8 11.41 0.06 5.37
C LEU A 8 10.14 -0.81 5.45
N LEU A 9 10.28 -2.12 5.66
CA LEU A 9 9.16 -3.03 5.80
C LEU A 9 8.29 -2.71 7.02
N ALA A 10 8.87 -2.25 8.13
CA ALA A 10 8.12 -1.80 9.30
C ALA A 10 7.32 -0.53 9.01
N VAL A 11 7.90 0.42 8.27
CA VAL A 11 7.18 1.61 7.81
C VAL A 11 6.03 1.20 6.89
N VAL A 12 6.25 0.29 5.92
CA VAL A 12 5.16 -0.21 5.06
C VAL A 12 4.08 -0.90 5.89
N ALA A 13 4.47 -1.71 6.88
CA ALA A 13 3.52 -2.38 7.78
C ALA A 13 2.63 -1.36 8.50
N LEU A 14 3.21 -0.28 9.04
CA LEU A 14 2.46 0.79 9.71
C LEU A 14 1.51 1.51 8.74
N ILE A 15 1.95 1.79 7.51
CA ILE A 15 1.10 2.41 6.48
C ILE A 15 -0.07 1.48 6.13
N CYS A 16 0.18 0.18 5.95
CA CYS A 16 -0.87 -0.81 5.70
C CYS A 16 -1.87 -0.92 6.86
N LEU A 17 -1.39 -0.99 8.10
CA LEU A 17 -2.25 -1.09 9.29
C LEU A 17 -3.08 0.18 9.49
N LEU A 18 -2.44 1.35 9.54
CA LEU A 18 -3.13 2.61 9.83
C LEU A 18 -3.95 3.09 8.63
N GLY A 19 -3.38 2.98 7.43
CA GLY A 19 -4.05 3.32 6.18
C GLY A 19 -5.22 2.40 5.89
N GLY A 20 -5.02 1.08 5.95
CA GLY A 20 -6.07 0.08 5.74
C GLY A 20 -7.21 0.23 6.73
N LEU A 21 -6.91 0.41 8.03
CA LEU A 21 -7.95 0.64 9.05
C LEU A 21 -8.73 1.93 8.79
N ASN A 22 -8.03 3.02 8.44
CA ASN A 22 -8.66 4.31 8.14
C ASN A 22 -9.61 4.22 6.93
N LEU A 23 -9.19 3.55 5.85
CA LEU A 23 -10.03 3.33 4.67
C LEU A 23 -11.22 2.42 4.98
N LEU A 24 -11.00 1.36 5.76
CA LEU A 24 -12.04 0.43 6.19
C LEU A 24 -13.12 1.14 7.01
N LEU A 25 -12.74 2.01 7.94
CA LEU A 25 -13.69 2.75 8.78
C LEU A 25 -14.48 3.77 7.95
N LYS A 26 -13.79 4.56 7.12
CA LYS A 26 -14.38 5.65 6.33
C LYS A 26 -15.27 5.17 5.19
N GLY A 27 -14.92 4.06 4.54
CA GLY A 27 -15.59 3.60 3.32
C GLY A 27 -15.33 4.51 2.11
N ALA A 28 -15.93 4.15 0.98
CA ALA A 28 -15.77 4.86 -0.29
C ALA A 28 -16.42 6.25 -0.28
N HIS A 29 -17.56 6.38 0.41
CA HIS A 29 -18.36 7.62 0.40
C HIS A 29 -17.60 8.83 0.92
N TYR A 30 -16.68 8.64 1.88
CA TYR A 30 -15.81 9.70 2.39
C TYR A 30 -14.98 10.40 1.31
N PHE A 31 -14.69 9.71 0.21
CA PHE A 31 -13.87 10.22 -0.91
C PHE A 31 -14.71 10.73 -2.08
N LEU A 32 -16.04 10.70 -1.96
CA LEU A 32 -16.97 11.19 -2.97
C LEU A 32 -17.48 12.60 -2.60
N PRO A 33 -17.89 13.41 -3.59
CA PRO A 33 -18.67 14.61 -3.34
C PRO A 33 -19.89 14.34 -2.44
N LYS A 34 -20.17 15.27 -1.50
CA LYS A 34 -21.17 15.07 -0.43
C LYS A 34 -22.60 14.93 -0.92
N ASP A 35 -22.88 15.45 -2.11
CA ASP A 35 -24.16 15.41 -2.80
C ASP A 35 -24.43 14.05 -3.47
N ILE A 36 -23.42 13.19 -3.61
CA ILE A 36 -23.59 11.86 -4.20
C ILE A 36 -24.14 10.90 -3.14
N PRO A 37 -25.26 10.19 -3.42
CA PRO A 37 -25.78 9.19 -2.51
C PRO A 37 -24.82 8.02 -2.36
N ILE A 38 -24.89 7.31 -1.23
CA ILE A 38 -24.01 6.17 -0.93
C ILE A 38 -24.12 5.11 -2.02
N GLN A 39 -22.99 4.86 -2.69
CA GLN A 39 -22.87 3.86 -3.75
C GLN A 39 -22.53 2.50 -3.12
N ARG A 40 -23.56 1.71 -2.78
CA ARG A 40 -23.41 0.46 -1.99
C ARG A 40 -22.38 -0.52 -2.56
N VAL A 41 -22.41 -0.76 -3.87
CA VAL A 41 -21.48 -1.69 -4.54
C VAL A 41 -20.03 -1.18 -4.48
N MET A 42 -19.83 0.13 -4.64
CA MET A 42 -18.51 0.73 -4.54
C MET A 42 -18.00 0.69 -3.09
N ASP A 43 -18.86 0.99 -2.11
CA ASP A 43 -18.47 0.97 -0.70
C ASP A 43 -18.08 -0.44 -0.24
N ASP A 44 -18.83 -1.46 -0.66
CA ASP A 44 -18.53 -2.86 -0.40
C ASP A 44 -17.15 -3.26 -0.95
N LEU A 45 -16.92 -3.04 -2.26
CA LEU A 45 -15.63 -3.35 -2.91
C LEU A 45 -14.47 -2.57 -2.30
N PHE A 46 -14.69 -1.32 -1.94
CA PHE A 46 -13.68 -0.48 -1.30
C PHE A 46 -13.32 -0.98 0.09
N ARG A 47 -14.30 -1.37 0.91
CA ARG A 47 -14.05 -1.94 2.25
C ARG A 47 -13.39 -3.31 2.16
N PHE A 48 -13.78 -4.14 1.20
CA PHE A 48 -13.10 -5.41 0.92
C PHE A 48 -11.61 -5.22 0.61
N LEU A 49 -11.28 -4.34 -0.34
CA LEU A 49 -9.89 -4.01 -0.69
C LEU A 49 -9.13 -3.37 0.48
N SER A 50 -9.80 -2.53 1.27
CA SER A 50 -9.23 -1.93 2.48
C SER A 50 -8.91 -2.98 3.55
N GLY A 51 -9.76 -4.02 3.67
CA GLY A 51 -9.53 -5.17 4.54
C GLY A 51 -8.30 -5.98 4.13
N ILE A 52 -8.11 -6.22 2.82
CA ILE A 52 -6.89 -6.86 2.29
C ILE A 52 -5.67 -5.99 2.61
N TYR A 53 -5.77 -4.68 2.39
CA TYR A 53 -4.69 -3.74 2.67
C TYR A 53 -4.30 -3.70 4.16
N PHE A 54 -5.30 -3.71 5.04
CA PHE A 54 -5.09 -3.83 6.49
C PHE A 54 -4.44 -5.18 6.87
N GLY A 55 -4.95 -6.28 6.31
CA GLY A 55 -4.41 -7.63 6.50
C GLY A 55 -2.94 -7.76 6.09
N MET A 56 -2.56 -7.13 4.97
CA MET A 56 -1.17 -7.05 4.50
C MET A 56 -0.23 -6.43 5.54
N GLY A 57 -0.74 -5.50 6.35
CA GLY A 57 0.02 -4.91 7.46
C GLY A 57 0.48 -5.92 8.49
N PHE A 58 -0.35 -6.92 8.83
CA PHE A 58 0.05 -8.00 9.73
C PHE A 58 1.09 -8.93 9.10
N LEU A 59 0.95 -9.25 7.81
CA LEU A 59 1.95 -10.03 7.09
C LEU A 59 3.31 -9.32 7.10
N LEU A 60 3.33 -8.03 6.77
CA LEU A 60 4.55 -7.21 6.79
C LEU A 60 5.16 -7.13 8.19
N ALA A 61 4.34 -6.92 9.23
CA ALA A 61 4.81 -6.93 10.62
C ALA A 61 5.43 -8.28 10.99
N TRP A 62 4.78 -9.39 10.61
CA TRP A 62 5.33 -10.73 10.83
C TRP A 62 6.66 -10.94 10.10
N VAL A 63 6.79 -10.46 8.85
CA VAL A 63 8.06 -10.50 8.09
C VAL A 63 9.15 -9.70 8.80
N VAL A 64 8.84 -8.52 9.33
CA VAL A 64 9.81 -7.73 10.10
C VAL A 64 10.32 -8.50 11.33
N PHE A 65 9.43 -9.12 12.11
CA PHE A 65 9.82 -9.91 13.28
C PHE A 65 10.52 -11.23 12.93
N ASN A 66 10.32 -11.77 11.72
CA ASN A 66 10.90 -13.03 11.23
C ASN A 66 11.84 -12.80 10.05
N PHE A 67 12.52 -11.66 10.01
CA PHE A 67 13.26 -11.19 8.84
C PHE A 67 14.33 -12.18 8.34
N HIS A 68 15.02 -12.84 9.26
CA HIS A 68 16.08 -13.80 8.90
C HIS A 68 15.54 -15.12 8.33
N LYS A 69 14.23 -15.38 8.39
CA LYS A 69 13.59 -16.62 7.93
C LYS A 69 12.77 -16.45 6.63
N THR A 70 12.57 -15.22 6.17
CA THR A 70 11.59 -14.90 5.12
C THR A 70 12.16 -14.93 3.70
N GLY A 71 13.49 -14.79 3.54
CA GLY A 71 14.17 -14.96 2.26
C GLY A 71 13.51 -14.18 1.11
N ASP A 72 13.05 -14.90 0.09
CA ASP A 72 12.50 -14.32 -1.15
C ASP A 72 11.15 -13.63 -1.01
N ILE A 73 10.43 -13.84 0.10
CA ILE A 73 9.14 -13.15 0.35
C ILE A 73 9.30 -11.62 0.30
N ILE A 74 10.48 -11.11 0.68
CA ILE A 74 10.78 -9.67 0.66
C ILE A 74 10.70 -9.09 -0.75
N TYR A 75 11.10 -9.85 -1.79
CA TYR A 75 10.96 -9.41 -3.19
C TYR A 75 9.48 -9.23 -3.57
N PHE A 76 8.65 -10.22 -3.21
CA PHE A 76 7.22 -10.16 -3.50
C PHE A 76 6.53 -9.02 -2.76
N LEU A 77 6.95 -8.73 -1.53
CA LEU A 77 6.46 -7.56 -0.80
C LEU A 77 6.86 -6.24 -1.50
N GLY A 78 8.10 -6.14 -1.99
CA GLY A 78 8.53 -5.00 -2.80
C GLY A 78 7.71 -4.85 -4.09
N ILE A 79 7.39 -5.96 -4.77
CA ILE A 79 6.52 -5.97 -5.96
C ILE A 79 5.11 -5.47 -5.59
N VAL A 80 4.52 -5.97 -4.51
CA VAL A 80 3.18 -5.53 -4.05
C VAL A 80 3.15 -4.01 -3.82
N VAL A 81 4.18 -3.47 -3.16
CA VAL A 81 4.29 -2.02 -2.91
C VAL A 81 4.48 -1.22 -4.20
N ALA A 82 5.29 -1.71 -5.14
CA ALA A 82 5.45 -1.04 -6.44
C ALA A 82 4.13 -1.04 -7.23
N PHE A 83 3.40 -2.16 -7.22
CA PHE A 83 2.15 -2.31 -7.95
C PHE A 83 1.00 -1.47 -7.37
N SER A 84 1.01 -1.14 -6.07
CA SER A 84 0.04 -0.19 -5.52
C SER A 84 0.21 1.20 -6.14
N GLY A 85 1.46 1.67 -6.27
CA GLY A 85 1.79 2.92 -6.94
C GLY A 85 1.51 2.88 -8.45
N LEU A 86 1.80 1.77 -9.12
CA LEU A 86 1.43 1.58 -10.53
C LEU A 86 -0.09 1.62 -10.75
N GLY A 87 -0.88 1.10 -9.81
CA GLY A 87 -2.34 1.23 -9.84
C GLY A 87 -2.80 2.68 -9.81
N ARG A 88 -2.18 3.52 -8.96
CA ARG A 88 -2.44 4.97 -8.95
C ARG A 88 -1.99 5.65 -10.24
N TRP A 89 -0.84 5.26 -10.78
CA TRP A 89 -0.34 5.81 -12.03
C TRP A 89 -1.26 5.48 -13.20
N TYR A 90 -1.74 4.25 -13.28
CA TYR A 90 -2.73 3.82 -14.26
C TYR A 90 -4.04 4.61 -14.13
N SER A 91 -4.53 4.80 -12.91
CA SER A 91 -5.69 5.65 -12.65
C SER A 91 -5.46 7.07 -13.16
N ARG A 92 -4.31 7.69 -12.85
CA ARG A 92 -3.95 9.03 -13.34
C ARG A 92 -3.97 9.12 -14.87
N ILE A 93 -3.48 8.10 -15.58
CA ILE A 93 -3.50 8.05 -17.05
C ILE A 93 -4.95 7.98 -17.57
N LYS A 94 -5.82 7.22 -16.89
CA LYS A 94 -7.19 6.96 -17.37
C LYS A 94 -8.21 8.03 -17.00
N VAL A 95 -8.14 8.59 -15.80
CA VAL A 95 -9.14 9.52 -15.25
C VAL A 95 -8.57 10.88 -14.87
N GLY A 96 -7.25 11.06 -14.97
CA GLY A 96 -6.58 12.32 -14.66
C GLY A 96 -6.06 12.41 -13.21
N PRO A 97 -5.42 13.53 -12.85
CA PRO A 97 -4.79 13.70 -11.54
C PRO A 97 -5.82 13.80 -10.41
N ALA A 98 -5.57 13.07 -9.31
CA ALA A 98 -6.38 13.14 -8.09
C ALA A 98 -5.90 14.22 -7.10
N GLY A 99 -4.87 14.99 -7.46
CA GLY A 99 -4.27 16.05 -6.65
C GLY A 99 -2.85 15.74 -6.19
N LYS A 100 -2.10 16.79 -5.80
CA LYS A 100 -0.67 16.72 -5.49
C LYS A 100 -0.32 15.69 -4.41
N TYR A 101 -1.20 15.51 -3.43
CA TYR A 101 -1.01 14.53 -2.37
C TYR A 101 -0.93 13.10 -2.93
N PHE A 102 -1.87 12.71 -3.79
CA PHE A 102 -1.89 11.37 -4.37
C PHE A 102 -0.74 11.13 -5.36
N ASP A 103 -0.26 12.19 -6.01
CA ASP A 103 0.90 12.12 -6.90
C ASP A 103 2.20 11.85 -6.13
N PHE A 104 2.33 12.50 -4.96
CA PHE A 104 3.45 12.25 -4.05
C PHE A 104 3.41 10.82 -3.51
N ILE A 105 2.25 10.36 -3.03
CA ILE A 105 2.08 9.00 -2.51
C ILE A 105 2.36 7.95 -3.60
N MET A 106 1.85 8.15 -4.81
CA MET A 106 2.12 7.28 -5.97
C MET A 106 3.62 7.15 -6.23
N THR A 107 4.35 8.28 -6.26
CA THR A 107 5.79 8.28 -6.50
C THR A 107 6.53 7.57 -5.37
N LEU A 108 6.12 7.81 -4.13
CA LEU A 108 6.67 7.13 -2.95
C LEU A 108 6.46 5.62 -3.01
N GLU A 109 5.26 5.14 -3.31
CA GLU A 109 4.93 3.71 -3.41
C GLU A 109 5.82 3.01 -4.46
N ILE A 110 5.95 3.59 -5.65
CA ILE A 110 6.79 3.03 -6.72
C ILE A 110 8.26 2.99 -6.29
N LEU A 111 8.81 4.11 -5.81
CA LEU A 111 10.22 4.19 -5.41
C LEU A 111 10.51 3.26 -4.23
N LEU A 112 9.63 3.21 -3.24
CA LEU A 112 9.78 2.37 -2.06
C LEU A 112 9.79 0.89 -2.43
N GLY A 113 8.88 0.45 -3.30
CA GLY A 113 8.86 -0.93 -3.80
C GLY A 113 10.15 -1.30 -4.54
N ILE A 114 10.62 -0.41 -5.43
CA ILE A 114 11.88 -0.61 -6.17
C ILE A 114 13.08 -0.65 -5.22
N ILE A 115 13.15 0.25 -4.25
CA ILE A 115 14.25 0.30 -3.27
C ILE A 115 14.28 -0.99 -2.45
N ILE A 116 13.13 -1.50 -1.99
CA ILE A 116 13.06 -2.78 -1.26
C ILE A 116 13.61 -3.93 -2.13
N ILE A 117 13.21 -4.00 -3.40
CA ILE A 117 13.68 -5.04 -4.33
C ILE A 117 15.20 -4.95 -4.54
N LEU A 118 15.72 -3.75 -4.81
CA LEU A 118 17.14 -3.53 -5.05
C LEU A 118 17.99 -3.81 -3.81
N LEU A 119 17.53 -3.38 -2.63
CA LEU A 119 18.21 -3.67 -1.38
C LEU A 119 18.17 -5.17 -1.04
N GLN A 120 17.09 -5.89 -1.36
CA GLN A 120 17.06 -7.33 -1.16
C GLN A 120 17.99 -8.07 -2.14
N TYR A 121 18.14 -7.56 -3.37
CA TYR A 121 19.07 -8.12 -4.37
C TYR A 121 20.55 -7.92 -4.01
N LEU A 122 20.89 -6.78 -3.42
CA LEU A 122 22.26 -6.43 -3.06
C LEU A 122 22.68 -6.98 -1.68
N ARG A 123 21.74 -7.56 -0.92
CA ARG A 123 21.93 -8.05 0.46
C ARG A 123 22.72 -9.35 0.46
#